data_AF-A0A7X7WUE8-F1
#
_entry.id   AF-A0A7X7WUE8-F1
#
_cell.length_a   1.000
_cell.length_b   1.000
_cell.length_c   1.000
_cell.angle_alpha   90.00
_cell.angle_beta   90.00
_cell.angle_gamma   90.00
#
_symmetry.space_group_name_H-M   'P 1'
#
loop_
_entity.id
_entity.type
_entity.pdbx_description
1 polymer ?
#
loop_
_entity_poly.entity_id
_entity_poly.type
_entity_poly.pdbx_seq_one_letter_code
_entity_poly.pdbx_strand_id
1 'polypeptide(L)'
;DMILDWKYMGDKDPRAKWDRTSKVVDFARSMHHPANCFMCHDPHSAGPRVTRDALINAVVDRGEGTYPYDKEKSKKITMTKVNFRDFRAIGILNKKDSNLMCAQCHVEYNCNPGHNPKTGEAIGMGDRRTNLVQWVNVFDYNKAMTDKYEFKDFKHAVTGASLNKLQHPETETFWMSKHERAGVECKDCHMPKVKKGNKQYTWHGQKSSRYMLKDTCTKCHTGWTTKDAEYQVEAIQNYVKGKITKAEFWLGQLIDTFAAAQKAGVSEDVLKEVRKIHDQAHIYWEWWTAENSDGFHNPDAARESLTRSIDLSQKGIKMLNDAIAAKKTAAKQ
;
A
#
# COMPACT_ATOMS: atom_id res chain seq x y z
N ASP A 1 -23.57 8.97 11.69
CA ASP A 1 -22.55 9.09 10.62
C ASP A 1 -21.23 8.81 11.29
N MET A 2 -20.52 7.75 10.87
CA MET A 2 -19.35 7.22 11.57
C MET A 2 -18.34 8.30 11.96
N ILE A 3 -18.17 9.31 11.12
CA ILE A 3 -17.24 10.42 11.36
C ILE A 3 -17.51 11.18 12.68
N LEU A 4 -18.73 11.11 13.22
CA LEU A 4 -19.13 11.75 14.49
C LEU A 4 -19.13 10.79 15.68
N ASP A 5 -19.07 9.48 15.43
CA ASP A 5 -19.23 8.41 16.42
C ASP A 5 -17.90 7.67 16.71
N TRP A 6 -16.83 8.04 16.00
CA TRP A 6 -15.50 7.45 16.04
C TRP A 6 -14.47 8.49 16.49
N LYS A 7 -13.79 8.24 17.61
CA LYS A 7 -12.67 9.08 18.06
C LYS A 7 -11.51 8.95 17.09
N TYR A 8 -10.73 10.03 16.94
CA TYR A 8 -9.50 10.02 16.16
C TYR A 8 -8.61 8.80 16.47
N MET A 9 -8.16 8.11 15.42
CA MET A 9 -7.46 6.82 15.43
C MET A 9 -8.29 5.61 15.87
N GLY A 10 -9.52 5.79 16.32
CA GLY A 10 -10.36 4.73 16.92
C GLY A 10 -9.95 4.41 18.35
N ASP A 11 -9.39 5.38 19.07
CA ASP A 11 -9.06 5.23 20.48
C ASP A 11 -10.32 5.20 21.35
N LYS A 12 -10.23 4.52 22.50
CA LYS A 12 -11.34 4.47 23.46
C LYS A 12 -11.66 5.86 24.00
N ASP A 13 -12.94 6.19 24.03
CA ASP A 13 -13.46 7.42 24.64
C ASP A 13 -14.93 7.21 25.01
N PRO A 14 -15.39 7.66 26.21
CA PRO A 14 -16.78 7.53 26.62
C PRO A 14 -17.79 8.18 25.67
N ARG A 15 -17.35 9.15 24.86
CA ARG A 15 -18.17 9.84 23.85
C ARG A 15 -18.21 9.10 22.51
N ALA A 16 -17.30 8.14 22.28
CA ALA A 16 -17.26 7.35 21.05
C ALA A 16 -18.20 6.15 21.18
N LYS A 17 -19.11 6.01 20.22
CA LYS A 17 -19.95 4.81 20.13
C LYS A 17 -19.14 3.61 19.61
N TRP A 18 -18.16 3.89 18.74
CA TRP A 18 -17.33 2.88 18.10
C TRP A 18 -15.85 3.19 18.28
N ASP A 19 -15.06 2.14 18.43
CA ASP A 19 -13.60 2.15 18.51
C ASP A 19 -13.03 0.88 17.86
N ARG A 20 -11.70 0.77 17.76
CA ARG A 20 -11.03 -0.39 17.13
C ARG A 20 -11.39 -1.75 17.74
N THR A 21 -11.82 -1.77 19.00
CA THR A 21 -12.18 -2.98 19.76
C THR A 21 -13.68 -3.27 19.77
N SER A 22 -14.48 -2.46 19.09
CA SER A 22 -15.93 -2.65 18.98
C SER A 22 -16.30 -3.93 18.24
N LYS A 23 -17.50 -4.46 18.54
CA LYS A 23 -18.06 -5.61 17.82
C LYS A 23 -18.36 -5.21 16.38
N VAL A 24 -17.52 -5.67 15.46
CA VAL A 24 -17.58 -5.27 14.03
C VAL A 24 -18.93 -5.54 13.37
N VAL A 25 -19.64 -6.59 13.78
CA VAL A 25 -20.99 -6.91 13.26
C VAL A 25 -22.01 -5.83 13.65
N ASP A 26 -21.98 -5.35 14.89
CA ASP A 26 -22.87 -4.30 15.34
C ASP A 26 -22.49 -2.96 14.74
N PHE A 27 -21.18 -2.72 14.58
CA PHE A 27 -20.70 -1.54 13.87
C PHE A 27 -21.17 -1.53 12.41
N ALA A 28 -21.01 -2.64 11.68
CA ALA A 28 -21.45 -2.77 10.29
C ALA A 28 -22.96 -2.52 10.12
N ARG A 29 -23.80 -2.99 11.05
CA ARG A 29 -25.25 -2.72 11.06
C ARG A 29 -25.60 -1.23 11.14
N SER A 30 -24.68 -0.39 11.63
CA SER A 30 -24.86 1.07 11.72
C SER A 30 -24.35 1.85 10.50
N MET A 31 -23.80 1.16 9.50
CA MET A 31 -23.21 1.76 8.30
C MET A 31 -24.13 1.58 7.09
N HIS A 32 -24.29 2.64 6.29
CA HIS A 32 -25.29 2.65 5.20
C HIS A 32 -24.79 3.19 3.86
N HIS A 33 -23.71 3.98 3.83
CA HIS A 33 -23.32 4.75 2.65
C HIS A 33 -21.85 4.52 2.29
N PRO A 34 -21.54 4.24 1.02
CA PRO A 34 -20.17 4.17 0.55
C PRO A 34 -19.62 5.57 0.25
N ALA A 35 -18.30 5.74 0.46
CA ALA A 35 -17.51 6.86 -0.05
C ALA A 35 -18.25 8.23 -0.02
N ASN A 36 -18.72 8.64 1.15
CA ASN A 36 -19.52 9.84 1.29
C ASN A 36 -18.81 11.05 0.68
N CYS A 37 -19.56 11.93 0.00
CA CYS A 37 -19.02 13.13 -0.64
C CYS A 37 -18.13 13.95 0.30
N PHE A 38 -18.47 13.94 1.59
CA PHE A 38 -17.77 14.73 2.60
C PHE A 38 -16.38 14.18 2.97
N MET A 39 -15.99 13.00 2.50
CA MET A 39 -14.63 12.48 2.72
C MET A 39 -13.57 13.36 2.05
N CYS A 40 -13.91 13.95 0.89
CA CYS A 40 -13.02 14.81 0.10
C CYS A 40 -13.41 16.29 0.13
N HIS A 41 -14.67 16.58 0.46
CA HIS A 41 -15.23 17.94 0.47
C HIS A 41 -15.75 18.29 1.85
N ASP A 42 -15.27 19.39 2.44
CA ASP A 42 -15.83 19.86 3.69
C ASP A 42 -17.28 20.32 3.47
N PRO A 43 -18.29 19.80 4.20
CA PRO A 43 -19.68 20.12 3.95
C PRO A 43 -20.05 21.56 4.36
N HIS A 44 -19.20 22.25 5.13
CA HIS A 44 -19.46 23.63 5.58
C HIS A 44 -18.84 24.66 4.65
N SER A 45 -17.62 24.41 4.16
CA SER A 45 -16.87 25.34 3.31
C SER A 45 -16.83 24.94 1.83
N ALA A 46 -17.25 23.73 1.48
CA ALA A 46 -17.00 23.06 0.20
C ALA A 46 -15.51 22.93 -0.17
N GLY A 47 -14.61 23.21 0.78
CA GLY A 47 -13.16 23.15 0.59
C GLY A 47 -12.63 21.72 0.51
N PRO A 48 -11.43 21.51 -0.09
CA PRO A 48 -10.81 20.20 -0.17
C PRO A 48 -10.30 19.73 1.20
N ARG A 49 -10.59 18.48 1.56
CA ARG A 49 -10.13 17.87 2.81
C ARG A 49 -9.88 16.38 2.70
N VAL A 50 -9.35 15.81 3.77
CA VAL A 50 -9.39 14.39 4.11
C VAL A 50 -10.01 14.21 5.50
N THR A 51 -10.66 13.07 5.72
CA THR A 51 -11.26 12.68 7.01
C THR A 51 -10.64 11.41 7.59
N ARG A 52 -9.82 10.67 6.83
CA ARG A 52 -9.12 9.48 7.31
C ARG A 52 -8.09 9.82 8.37
N ASP A 53 -8.33 9.37 9.59
CA ASP A 53 -7.50 9.63 10.76
C ASP A 53 -6.05 9.16 10.62
N ALA A 54 -5.83 7.93 10.15
CA ALA A 54 -4.49 7.37 9.98
C ALA A 54 -3.65 8.08 8.89
N LEU A 55 -4.28 8.59 7.84
CA LEU A 55 -3.61 9.44 6.85
C LEU A 55 -3.19 10.78 7.49
N ILE A 56 -4.10 11.42 8.23
CA ILE A 56 -3.78 12.65 8.97
C ILE A 56 -2.65 12.39 9.98
N ASN A 57 -2.64 11.21 10.61
CA ASN A 57 -1.61 10.83 11.55
C ASN A 57 -0.24 10.72 10.87
N ALA A 58 -0.15 10.04 9.73
CA ALA A 58 1.08 9.95 8.94
C ALA A 58 1.58 11.33 8.51
N VAL A 59 0.72 12.09 7.83
CA VAL A 59 1.08 13.36 7.19
C VAL A 59 1.43 14.44 8.23
N VAL A 60 0.59 14.59 9.26
CA VAL A 60 0.68 15.71 10.21
C VAL A 60 1.31 15.30 11.53
N ASP A 61 0.75 14.31 12.23
CA ASP A 61 1.20 13.99 13.60
C ASP A 61 2.61 13.37 13.62
N ARG A 62 2.94 12.53 12.63
CA ARG A 62 4.29 11.97 12.44
C ARG A 62 5.20 12.87 11.62
N GLY A 63 4.69 13.99 11.09
CA GLY A 63 5.46 14.97 10.34
C GLY A 63 6.05 14.45 9.02
N GLU A 64 5.49 13.38 8.44
CA GLU A 64 6.02 12.78 7.22
C GLU A 64 5.68 13.60 5.97
N GLY A 65 4.73 14.53 6.08
CA GLY A 65 4.32 15.40 4.99
C GLY A 65 3.43 14.70 3.96
N THR A 66 2.92 15.49 3.02
CA THR A 66 1.99 15.02 1.98
C THR A 66 2.68 14.24 0.86
N TYR A 67 3.95 14.55 0.61
CA TYR A 67 4.83 13.90 -0.35
C TYR A 67 6.16 13.60 0.34
N PRO A 68 6.30 12.48 1.07
CA PRO A 68 7.46 12.21 1.93
C PRO A 68 8.79 12.13 1.16
N TYR A 69 8.74 11.79 -0.12
CA TYR A 69 9.91 11.73 -1.03
C TYR A 69 10.18 13.03 -1.80
N ASP A 70 9.33 14.06 -1.64
CA ASP A 70 9.55 15.41 -2.15
C ASP A 70 9.14 16.46 -1.08
N LYS A 71 10.10 16.80 -0.23
CA LYS A 71 9.91 17.76 0.87
C LYS A 71 9.53 19.15 0.38
N GLU A 72 10.00 19.57 -0.80
CA GLU A 72 9.66 20.89 -1.35
C GLU A 72 8.22 20.92 -1.87
N LYS A 73 7.75 19.83 -2.48
CA LYS A 73 6.33 19.65 -2.82
C LYS A 73 5.47 19.61 -1.57
N SER A 74 5.91 18.93 -0.50
CA SER A 74 5.21 18.92 0.80
C SER A 74 5.06 20.30 1.44
N LYS A 75 6.04 21.20 1.27
CA LYS A 75 5.92 22.60 1.75
C LYS A 75 4.87 23.40 0.97
N LYS A 76 4.64 23.05 -0.30
CA LYS A 76 3.70 23.75 -1.19
C LYS A 76 2.29 23.19 -1.12
N ILE A 77 2.16 21.87 -0.96
CA ILE A 77 0.89 21.17 -0.87
C ILE A 77 0.76 20.66 0.56
N THR A 78 0.02 21.37 1.39
CA THR A 78 -0.02 21.14 2.83
C THR A 78 -1.37 20.56 3.27
N MET A 79 -1.32 19.82 4.38
CA MET A 79 -2.49 19.36 5.12
C MET A 79 -2.47 19.99 6.51
N THR A 80 -3.53 20.71 6.86
CA THR A 80 -3.70 21.30 8.19
C THR A 80 -4.69 20.46 8.99
N LYS A 81 -4.23 19.86 10.09
CA LYS A 81 -5.11 19.12 11.01
C LYS A 81 -5.96 20.10 11.81
N VAL A 82 -7.29 19.92 11.73
CA VAL A 82 -8.25 20.64 12.54
C VAL A 82 -8.89 19.67 13.52
N ASN A 83 -8.70 19.91 14.82
CA ASN A 83 -9.26 19.12 15.90
C ASN A 83 -10.62 19.66 16.33
N PHE A 84 -11.56 18.77 16.60
CA PHE A 84 -12.90 19.10 17.05
C PHE A 84 -13.12 18.50 18.43
N ARG A 85 -13.12 19.37 19.44
CA ARG A 85 -13.43 19.04 20.85
C ARG A 85 -12.61 17.86 21.40
N ASP A 86 -11.35 17.76 20.95
CA ASP A 86 -10.45 16.63 21.26
C ASP A 86 -11.11 15.25 21.10
N PHE A 87 -11.92 15.13 20.05
CA PHE A 87 -12.66 13.90 19.77
C PHE A 87 -12.32 13.39 18.38
N ARG A 88 -12.49 14.21 17.34
CA ARG A 88 -12.16 13.84 15.96
C ARG A 88 -11.36 14.92 15.28
N ALA A 89 -10.71 14.58 14.17
CA ALA A 89 -9.96 15.53 13.35
C ALA A 89 -10.30 15.39 11.87
N ILE A 90 -10.03 16.46 11.11
CA ILE A 90 -9.97 16.43 9.63
C ILE A 90 -8.65 17.04 9.19
N GLY A 91 -8.20 16.73 7.98
CA GLY A 91 -7.07 17.38 7.33
C GLY A 91 -7.55 18.31 6.24
N ILE A 92 -7.51 19.63 6.45
CA ILE A 92 -7.82 20.61 5.41
C ILE A 92 -6.64 20.71 4.45
N LEU A 93 -6.90 20.55 3.15
CA LEU A 93 -5.87 20.68 2.13
C LEU A 93 -5.82 22.12 1.63
N ASN A 94 -4.63 22.66 1.40
CA ASN A 94 -4.49 24.00 0.80
C ASN A 94 -4.80 24.04 -0.71
N LYS A 95 -4.92 22.86 -1.34
CA LYS A 95 -5.27 22.66 -2.76
C LYS A 95 -6.19 21.44 -2.89
N LYS A 96 -6.98 21.41 -3.96
CA LYS A 96 -7.79 20.24 -4.39
C LYS A 96 -6.90 19.12 -4.96
N ASP A 97 -5.98 18.61 -4.16
CA ASP A 97 -5.04 17.54 -4.53
C ASP A 97 -5.71 16.17 -4.42
N SER A 98 -5.96 15.52 -5.56
CA SER A 98 -6.59 14.20 -5.55
C SER A 98 -5.66 13.08 -5.09
N ASN A 99 -4.33 13.25 -5.16
CA ASN A 99 -3.42 12.23 -4.65
C ASN A 99 -3.67 12.03 -3.15
N LEU A 100 -3.81 13.11 -2.39
CA LEU A 100 -4.12 13.06 -0.96
C LEU A 100 -5.58 12.65 -0.66
N MET A 101 -6.53 13.03 -1.52
CA MET A 101 -7.92 12.61 -1.35
C MET A 101 -8.09 11.10 -1.55
N CYS A 102 -7.43 10.53 -2.57
CA CYS A 102 -7.42 9.10 -2.87
C CYS A 102 -6.60 8.30 -1.83
N ALA A 103 -5.53 8.90 -1.30
CA ALA A 103 -4.69 8.32 -0.24
C ALA A 103 -5.42 8.05 1.08
N GLN A 104 -6.68 8.45 1.23
CA GLN A 104 -7.49 8.05 2.38
C GLN A 104 -7.76 6.54 2.41
N CYS A 105 -7.71 5.90 1.24
CA CYS A 105 -7.99 4.48 1.07
C CYS A 105 -6.93 3.76 0.23
N HIS A 106 -6.47 4.36 -0.87
CA HIS A 106 -5.53 3.76 -1.81
C HIS A 106 -4.08 3.87 -1.34
N VAL A 107 -3.81 3.22 -0.22
CA VAL A 107 -2.54 3.18 0.50
C VAL A 107 -2.27 1.79 1.05
N GLU A 108 -1.01 1.52 1.38
CA GLU A 108 -0.64 0.42 2.27
C GLU A 108 -1.01 0.76 3.72
N TYR A 109 -1.57 -0.21 4.45
CA TYR A 109 -2.13 0.05 5.78
C TYR A 109 -2.21 -1.19 6.66
N ASN A 110 -2.11 -0.98 7.98
CA ASN A 110 -2.65 -1.93 8.95
C ASN A 110 -4.10 -1.56 9.29
N CYS A 111 -4.98 -2.56 9.23
CA CYS A 111 -6.37 -2.51 9.71
C CYS A 111 -6.75 -3.74 10.55
N ASN A 112 -5.74 -4.44 11.05
CA ASN A 112 -5.83 -5.80 11.54
C ASN A 112 -4.91 -6.02 12.75
N PRO A 113 -5.16 -7.05 13.54
CA PRO A 113 -4.18 -7.54 14.50
C PRO A 113 -2.97 -8.16 13.77
N GLY A 114 -1.88 -8.35 14.51
CA GLY A 114 -0.65 -8.99 14.01
C GLY A 114 0.21 -9.48 15.16
N HIS A 115 1.52 -9.53 14.96
CA HIS A 115 2.48 -9.90 16.00
C HIS A 115 3.80 -9.14 15.88
N ASN A 116 4.51 -9.03 17.00
CA ASN A 116 5.86 -8.50 17.02
C ASN A 116 6.84 -9.53 16.41
N PRO A 117 7.63 -9.21 15.37
CA PRO A 117 8.52 -10.17 14.73
C PRO A 117 9.70 -10.60 15.59
N LYS A 118 10.08 -9.82 16.61
CA LYS A 118 11.20 -10.12 17.52
C LYS A 118 10.77 -10.96 18.71
N THR A 119 9.65 -10.63 19.34
CA THR A 119 9.15 -11.31 20.55
C THR A 119 8.11 -12.41 20.25
N GLY A 120 7.44 -12.32 19.11
CA GLY A 120 6.31 -13.20 18.76
C GLY A 120 5.00 -12.85 19.46
N GLU A 121 4.98 -11.79 20.29
CA GLU A 121 3.80 -11.36 21.03
C GLU A 121 2.68 -10.87 20.10
N ALA A 122 1.45 -11.25 20.42
CA ALA A 122 0.28 -10.83 19.67
C ALA A 122 -0.02 -9.35 19.87
N ILE A 123 -0.39 -8.67 18.78
CA ILE A 123 -0.80 -7.27 18.75
C ILE A 123 -2.29 -7.24 18.39
N GLY A 124 -3.14 -6.99 19.39
CA GLY A 124 -4.59 -6.94 19.22
C GLY A 124 -5.10 -5.56 18.79
N MET A 125 -6.38 -5.48 18.39
CA MET A 125 -7.04 -4.24 17.90
C MET A 125 -7.01 -3.05 18.89
N GLY A 126 -6.73 -3.30 20.17
CA GLY A 126 -6.52 -2.22 21.14
C GLY A 126 -5.29 -1.35 20.83
N ASP A 127 -4.29 -1.91 20.14
CA ASP A 127 -3.05 -1.23 19.79
C ASP A 127 -3.25 -0.26 18.61
N ARG A 128 -2.63 0.92 18.66
CA ARG A 128 -2.71 1.92 17.57
C ARG A 128 -2.09 1.43 16.26
N ARG A 129 -1.15 0.48 16.31
CA ARG A 129 -0.57 -0.15 15.11
C ARG A 129 -1.59 -0.93 14.28
N THR A 130 -2.78 -1.21 14.81
CA THR A 130 -3.88 -1.85 14.05
C THR A 130 -4.73 -0.85 13.24
N ASN A 131 -4.42 0.45 13.32
CA ASN A 131 -4.93 1.50 12.44
C ASN A 131 -3.77 2.40 12.02
N LEU A 132 -3.03 1.96 11.00
CA LEU A 132 -1.77 2.57 10.59
C LEU A 132 -1.77 2.77 9.08
N VAL A 133 -1.35 3.94 8.62
CA VAL A 133 -0.85 4.13 7.25
C VAL A 133 0.66 4.23 7.36
N GLN A 134 1.40 3.36 6.70
CA GLN A 134 2.86 3.25 6.83
C GLN A 134 3.55 4.42 6.13
N TRP A 135 2.96 4.86 5.01
CA TRP A 135 3.33 6.08 4.26
C TRP A 135 4.77 6.07 3.75
N VAL A 136 5.22 4.89 3.31
CA VAL A 136 6.54 4.64 2.73
C VAL A 136 6.37 3.80 1.47
N ASN A 137 7.28 3.95 0.50
CA ASN A 137 7.24 3.13 -0.70
C ASN A 137 7.78 1.71 -0.44
N VAL A 138 7.67 0.86 -1.47
CA VAL A 138 8.07 -0.56 -1.42
C VAL A 138 9.49 -0.80 -0.90
N PHE A 139 10.43 0.11 -1.17
CA PHE A 139 11.85 -0.07 -0.84
C PHE A 139 12.18 0.24 0.63
N ASP A 140 11.33 1.04 1.29
CA ASP A 140 11.49 1.40 2.70
C ASP A 140 10.55 0.59 3.61
N TYR A 141 9.55 -0.09 3.05
CA TYR A 141 8.49 -0.77 3.79
C TYR A 141 8.99 -1.84 4.76
N ASN A 142 9.87 -2.76 4.32
CA ASN A 142 10.38 -3.83 5.20
C ASN A 142 11.10 -3.26 6.43
N LYS A 143 11.90 -2.20 6.21
CA LYS A 143 12.61 -1.50 7.28
C LYS A 143 11.64 -0.82 8.24
N ALA A 144 10.63 -0.12 7.72
CA ALA A 144 9.62 0.53 8.54
C ALA A 144 8.87 -0.48 9.43
N MET A 145 8.43 -1.61 8.86
CA MET A 145 7.68 -2.62 9.60
C MET A 145 8.52 -3.39 10.62
N THR A 146 9.81 -3.59 10.33
CA THR A 146 10.71 -4.35 11.23
C THR A 146 11.31 -3.48 12.33
N ASP A 147 11.74 -2.25 11.99
CA ASP A 147 12.55 -1.42 12.90
C ASP A 147 11.70 -0.36 13.63
N LYS A 148 10.72 0.23 12.94
CA LYS A 148 9.92 1.34 13.50
C LYS A 148 8.64 0.82 14.16
N TYR A 149 7.89 -0.03 13.47
CA TYR A 149 6.58 -0.48 13.95
C TYR A 149 6.61 -1.83 14.67
N GLU A 150 7.66 -2.63 14.43
CA GLU A 150 7.82 -3.98 14.97
C GLU A 150 6.53 -4.80 14.81
N PHE A 151 6.03 -4.88 13.57
CA PHE A 151 4.74 -5.47 13.25
C PHE A 151 4.83 -6.36 12.00
N LYS A 152 4.31 -7.58 12.11
CA LYS A 152 4.06 -8.51 11.01
C LYS A 152 2.63 -9.02 11.10
N ASP A 153 2.05 -9.33 9.96
CA ASP A 153 0.63 -9.66 9.84
C ASP A 153 0.37 -11.14 10.14
N PHE A 154 1.23 -12.02 9.62
CA PHE A 154 1.03 -13.46 9.76
C PHE A 154 2.34 -14.23 9.70
N LYS A 155 2.29 -15.48 10.16
CA LYS A 155 3.36 -16.46 9.91
C LYS A 155 2.97 -17.30 8.71
N HIS A 156 3.85 -17.36 7.72
CA HIS A 156 3.65 -18.20 6.55
C HIS A 156 3.51 -19.66 6.98
N ALA A 157 2.44 -20.35 6.55
CA ALA A 157 2.07 -21.67 7.06
C ALA A 157 3.15 -22.75 6.81
N VAL A 158 3.83 -22.71 5.66
CA VAL A 158 4.91 -23.65 5.32
C VAL A 158 6.24 -23.25 5.97
N THR A 159 6.76 -22.07 5.63
CA THR A 159 8.11 -21.67 6.04
C THR A 159 8.21 -21.18 7.48
N GLY A 160 7.12 -20.77 8.11
CA GLY A 160 7.11 -20.10 9.42
C GLY A 160 7.69 -18.68 9.42
N ALA A 161 8.03 -18.11 8.25
CA ALA A 161 8.49 -16.73 8.14
C ALA A 161 7.39 -15.76 8.64
N SER A 162 7.78 -14.73 9.38
CA SER A 162 6.86 -13.65 9.75
C SER A 162 6.79 -12.64 8.61
N LEU A 163 5.63 -12.54 7.96
CA LEU A 163 5.41 -11.78 6.74
C LEU A 163 4.46 -10.61 6.99
N ASN A 164 4.58 -9.58 6.15
CA ASN A 164 3.55 -8.56 6.03
C ASN A 164 2.51 -8.95 4.99
N LYS A 165 1.27 -8.49 5.17
CA LYS A 165 0.24 -8.54 4.14
C LYS A 165 0.16 -7.15 3.53
N LEU A 166 0.30 -7.06 2.21
CA LEU A 166 0.27 -5.80 1.48
C LEU A 166 -1.11 -5.53 0.89
N GLN A 167 -1.56 -4.28 0.85
CA GLN A 167 -2.87 -3.87 0.32
C GLN A 167 -2.74 -2.58 -0.50
N HIS A 168 -3.17 -2.64 -1.76
CA HIS A 168 -3.43 -1.52 -2.68
C HIS A 168 -2.61 -0.21 -2.43
N PRO A 169 -1.27 -0.26 -2.55
CA PRO A 169 -0.38 0.87 -2.27
C PRO A 169 -0.28 1.85 -3.44
N GLU A 170 -1.40 2.23 -4.07
CA GLU A 170 -1.34 3.06 -5.29
C GLU A 170 -0.69 4.42 -5.04
N THR A 171 -0.97 5.07 -3.91
CA THR A 171 -0.41 6.39 -3.60
C THR A 171 1.11 6.32 -3.45
N GLU A 172 1.60 5.39 -2.64
CA GLU A 172 3.03 5.22 -2.37
C GLU A 172 3.79 4.74 -3.60
N THR A 173 3.14 3.95 -4.44
CA THR A 173 3.66 3.50 -5.73
C THR A 173 3.77 4.67 -6.72
N PHE A 174 2.76 5.54 -6.76
CA PHE A 174 2.71 6.66 -7.70
C PHE A 174 3.80 7.71 -7.44
N TRP A 175 4.28 7.84 -6.20
CA TRP A 175 5.36 8.78 -5.86
C TRP A 175 6.63 8.54 -6.67
N MET A 176 7.29 9.64 -7.03
CA MET A 176 8.53 9.66 -7.81
C MET A 176 8.40 9.10 -9.23
N SER A 177 7.20 8.68 -9.64
CA SER A 177 6.91 8.32 -11.03
C SER A 177 7.07 9.53 -11.95
N LYS A 178 7.20 9.28 -13.24
CA LYS A 178 7.28 10.36 -14.25
C LYS A 178 6.05 11.27 -14.20
N HIS A 179 4.87 10.70 -13.98
CA HIS A 179 3.62 11.46 -13.90
C HIS A 179 3.53 12.30 -12.63
N GLU A 180 3.87 11.74 -11.47
CA GLU A 180 3.82 12.46 -10.20
C GLU A 180 4.82 13.63 -10.16
N ARG A 181 6.03 13.41 -10.66
CA ARG A 181 7.06 14.45 -10.83
C ARG A 181 6.65 15.54 -11.82
N ALA A 182 5.85 15.19 -12.83
CA ALA A 182 5.27 16.15 -13.77
C ALA A 182 4.04 16.88 -13.18
N GLY A 183 3.64 16.58 -11.94
CA GLY A 183 2.52 17.24 -11.27
C GLY A 183 1.14 16.68 -11.63
N VAL A 184 1.08 15.52 -12.30
CA VAL A 184 -0.17 14.79 -12.57
C VAL A 184 -0.73 14.23 -11.28
N GLU A 185 -2.05 14.22 -11.16
CA GLU A 185 -2.76 13.66 -10.00
C GLU A 185 -3.72 12.53 -10.41
N CYS A 186 -4.17 11.70 -9.45
CA CYS A 186 -5.11 10.59 -9.69
C CYS A 186 -6.33 11.01 -10.52
N LYS A 187 -6.90 12.18 -10.23
CA LYS A 187 -8.09 12.69 -10.92
C LYS A 187 -7.86 12.95 -12.41
N ASP A 188 -6.65 13.25 -12.83
CA ASP A 188 -6.37 13.58 -14.24
C ASP A 188 -6.54 12.34 -15.14
N CYS A 189 -6.35 11.14 -14.57
CA CYS A 189 -6.55 9.85 -15.24
C CYS A 189 -7.90 9.20 -14.90
N HIS A 190 -8.33 9.26 -13.64
CA HIS A 190 -9.49 8.48 -13.15
C HIS A 190 -10.78 9.30 -12.98
N MET A 191 -10.67 10.63 -12.94
CA MET A 191 -11.79 11.56 -12.73
C MET A 191 -11.64 12.81 -13.63
N PRO A 192 -11.46 12.65 -14.96
CA PRO A 192 -11.11 13.76 -15.81
C PRO A 192 -12.21 14.82 -15.84
N LYS A 193 -11.85 16.05 -16.22
CA LYS A 193 -12.85 17.06 -16.56
C LYS A 193 -13.55 16.68 -17.86
N VAL A 194 -14.88 16.64 -17.82
CA VAL A 194 -15.77 16.35 -18.96
C VAL A 194 -16.71 17.53 -19.21
N LYS A 195 -17.30 17.59 -20.41
CA LYS A 195 -18.21 18.67 -20.83
C LYS A 195 -19.59 18.07 -21.17
N LYS A 196 -20.65 18.68 -20.64
CA LYS A 196 -22.05 18.40 -21.01
C LYS A 196 -22.74 19.70 -21.38
N GLY A 197 -23.09 19.87 -22.65
CA GLY A 197 -23.53 21.17 -23.18
C GLY A 197 -22.44 22.23 -22.98
N ASN A 198 -22.79 23.36 -22.36
CA ASN A 198 -21.84 24.45 -22.07
C ASN A 198 -21.16 24.35 -20.69
N LYS A 199 -21.49 23.35 -19.87
CA LYS A 199 -20.93 23.21 -18.52
C LYS A 199 -19.80 22.18 -18.51
N GLN A 200 -18.67 22.55 -17.91
CA GLN A 200 -17.57 21.65 -17.60
C GLN A 200 -17.61 21.26 -16.12
N TYR A 201 -17.38 19.99 -15.81
CA TYR A 201 -17.33 19.49 -14.44
C TYR A 201 -16.31 18.33 -14.31
N THR A 202 -15.88 18.04 -13.09
CA THR A 202 -15.03 16.89 -12.79
C THR A 202 -15.90 15.62 -12.73
N TRP A 203 -15.57 14.63 -13.53
CA TRP A 203 -16.25 13.34 -13.52
C TRP A 203 -16.02 12.60 -12.19
N HIS A 204 -17.10 12.17 -11.51
CA HIS A 204 -17.02 11.45 -10.21
C HIS A 204 -17.35 9.96 -10.33
N GLY A 205 -17.19 9.37 -11.52
CA GLY A 205 -17.23 7.91 -11.69
C GLY A 205 -15.83 7.34 -11.85
N GLN A 206 -15.07 7.29 -10.75
CA GLN A 206 -13.70 6.79 -10.71
C GLN A 206 -13.62 5.44 -11.42
N LYS A 207 -12.82 5.35 -12.48
CA LYS A 207 -12.63 4.12 -13.26
C LYS A 207 -11.30 4.16 -14.00
N SER A 208 -10.94 3.05 -14.63
CA SER A 208 -9.75 2.99 -15.49
C SER A 208 -9.80 4.05 -16.59
N SER A 209 -8.67 4.73 -16.80
CA SER A 209 -8.47 5.73 -17.87
C SER A 209 -8.66 5.12 -19.27
N ARG A 210 -8.51 3.79 -19.42
CA ARG A 210 -8.77 3.06 -20.67
C ARG A 210 -10.18 3.28 -21.22
N TYR A 211 -11.17 3.52 -20.37
CA TYR A 211 -12.55 3.81 -20.78
C TYR A 211 -12.79 5.29 -21.09
N MET A 212 -11.77 6.14 -20.98
CA MET A 212 -11.83 7.60 -21.14
C MET A 212 -10.55 8.15 -21.79
N LEU A 213 -9.89 7.38 -22.68
CA LEU A 213 -8.57 7.74 -23.23
C LEU A 213 -8.56 9.12 -23.91
N LYS A 214 -9.65 9.47 -24.61
CA LYS A 214 -9.83 10.80 -25.23
C LYS A 214 -9.87 11.94 -24.22
N ASP A 215 -10.37 11.66 -23.03
CA ASP A 215 -10.56 12.64 -21.96
C ASP A 215 -9.41 12.68 -20.95
N THR A 216 -8.44 11.77 -21.08
CA THR A 216 -7.34 11.55 -20.13
C THR A 216 -5.99 11.64 -20.85
N CYS A 217 -5.47 10.52 -21.38
CA CYS A 217 -4.12 10.39 -21.92
C CYS A 217 -3.84 11.35 -23.08
N THR A 218 -4.70 11.40 -24.09
CA THR A 218 -4.45 12.17 -25.32
C THR A 218 -4.60 13.69 -25.14
N LYS A 219 -5.09 14.16 -23.97
CA LYS A 219 -5.09 15.60 -23.65
C LYS A 219 -3.69 16.13 -23.35
N CYS A 220 -2.82 15.30 -22.77
CA CYS A 220 -1.44 15.66 -22.48
C CYS A 220 -0.47 15.10 -23.53
N HIS A 221 -0.73 13.89 -24.03
CA HIS A 221 0.06 13.25 -25.09
C HIS A 221 -0.49 13.60 -26.47
N THR A 222 -0.31 14.84 -26.90
CA THR A 222 -0.92 15.37 -28.14
C THR A 222 -0.44 14.69 -29.42
N GLY A 223 0.72 14.02 -29.37
CA GLY A 223 1.25 13.22 -30.48
C GLY A 223 0.72 11.77 -30.55
N TRP A 224 -0.13 11.35 -29.61
CA TRP A 224 -0.66 9.99 -29.55
C TRP A 224 -2.12 9.93 -30.00
N THR A 225 -2.47 8.87 -30.73
CA THR A 225 -3.85 8.44 -30.85
C THR A 225 -4.30 7.72 -29.58
N THR A 226 -5.60 7.48 -29.42
CA THR A 226 -6.09 6.64 -28.30
C THR A 226 -5.55 5.21 -28.38
N LYS A 227 -5.27 4.71 -29.60
CA LYS A 227 -4.68 3.39 -29.80
C LYS A 227 -3.22 3.35 -29.33
N ASP A 228 -2.46 4.41 -29.56
CA ASP A 228 -1.09 4.52 -29.06
C ASP A 228 -1.09 4.57 -27.53
N ALA A 229 -1.98 5.36 -26.93
CA ALA A 229 -2.13 5.42 -25.47
C ALA A 229 -2.50 4.05 -24.87
N GLU A 230 -3.45 3.34 -25.49
CA GLU A 230 -3.82 1.99 -25.07
C GLU A 230 -2.65 1.01 -25.19
N TYR A 231 -1.91 1.05 -26.30
CA TYR A 231 -0.74 0.21 -26.51
C TYR A 231 0.33 0.42 -25.42
N GLN A 232 0.58 1.68 -25.02
CA GLN A 232 1.55 1.98 -23.96
C GLN A 232 1.11 1.45 -22.60
N VAL A 233 -0.19 1.57 -22.28
CA VAL A 233 -0.75 0.97 -21.06
C VAL A 233 -0.55 -0.55 -21.09
N GLU A 234 -0.97 -1.22 -22.16
CA GLU A 234 -0.87 -2.67 -22.28
C GLU A 234 0.57 -3.17 -22.27
N ALA A 235 1.49 -2.49 -22.95
CA ALA A 235 2.90 -2.88 -22.98
C ALA A 235 3.52 -2.90 -21.57
N ILE A 236 3.24 -1.87 -20.77
CA ILE A 236 3.70 -1.79 -19.37
C ILE A 236 3.05 -2.89 -18.53
N GLN A 237 1.71 -2.98 -18.55
CA GLN A 237 0.97 -3.93 -17.73
C GLN A 237 1.35 -5.38 -18.06
N ASN A 238 1.50 -5.72 -19.34
CA ASN A 238 1.90 -7.06 -19.77
C ASN A 238 3.32 -7.41 -19.31
N TYR A 239 4.26 -6.47 -19.41
CA TYR A 239 5.62 -6.69 -18.91
C TYR A 239 5.64 -6.94 -17.41
N VAL A 240 4.94 -6.09 -16.64
CA VAL A 240 4.90 -6.19 -15.18
C VAL A 240 4.17 -7.46 -14.74
N LYS A 241 3.04 -7.82 -15.36
CA LYS A 241 2.36 -9.11 -15.10
C LYS A 241 3.28 -10.31 -15.32
N GLY A 242 4.04 -10.32 -16.42
CA GLY A 242 5.03 -11.37 -16.66
C GLY A 242 6.10 -11.45 -15.57
N LYS A 243 6.51 -10.30 -15.00
CA LYS A 243 7.44 -10.24 -13.87
C LYS A 243 6.81 -10.68 -12.55
N ILE A 244 5.55 -10.33 -12.29
CA ILE A 244 4.78 -10.81 -11.14
C ILE A 244 4.72 -12.33 -11.16
N THR A 245 4.25 -12.94 -12.26
CA THR A 245 4.17 -14.40 -12.39
C THR A 245 5.54 -15.07 -12.25
N LYS A 246 6.61 -14.45 -12.78
CA LYS A 246 7.96 -14.99 -12.61
C LYS A 246 8.44 -14.90 -11.16
N ALA A 247 8.14 -13.81 -10.45
CA ALA A 247 8.44 -13.66 -9.03
C ALA A 247 7.69 -14.70 -8.19
N GLU A 248 6.40 -14.92 -8.46
CA GLU A 248 5.58 -15.97 -7.84
C GLU A 248 6.18 -17.36 -8.04
N PHE A 249 6.59 -17.67 -9.26
CA PHE A 249 7.24 -18.95 -9.57
C PHE A 249 8.46 -19.18 -8.66
N TRP A 250 9.38 -18.21 -8.60
CA TRP A 250 10.59 -18.36 -7.78
C TRP A 250 10.31 -18.34 -6.28
N LEU A 251 9.33 -17.56 -5.83
CA LEU A 251 8.92 -17.54 -4.42
C LEU A 251 8.27 -18.87 -4.02
N GLY A 252 7.46 -19.47 -4.91
CA GLY A 252 6.93 -20.83 -4.73
C GLY A 252 8.04 -21.87 -4.65
N GLN A 253 9.02 -21.82 -5.55
CA GLN A 253 10.19 -22.70 -5.49
C GLN A 253 11.00 -22.53 -4.20
N LEU A 254 11.13 -21.30 -3.68
CA LEU A 254 11.75 -21.04 -2.39
C LEU A 254 10.98 -21.75 -1.26
N ILE A 255 9.66 -21.62 -1.24
CA ILE A 255 8.79 -22.22 -0.23
C ILE A 255 8.89 -23.76 -0.26
N ASP A 256 8.84 -24.37 -1.44
CA ASP A 256 8.96 -25.82 -1.59
C ASP A 256 10.35 -26.33 -1.17
N THR A 257 11.41 -25.62 -1.58
CA THR A 257 12.79 -25.94 -1.19
C THR A 257 12.97 -25.83 0.32
N PHE A 258 12.30 -24.86 0.97
CA PHE A 258 12.35 -24.69 2.42
C PHE A 258 11.76 -25.89 3.15
N ALA A 259 10.60 -26.38 2.71
CA ALA A 259 9.98 -27.58 3.26
C ALA A 259 10.88 -28.82 3.10
N ALA A 260 11.52 -28.97 1.93
CA ALA A 260 12.48 -30.04 1.69
C ALA A 260 13.71 -29.95 2.60
N ALA A 261 14.25 -28.75 2.82
CA ALA A 261 15.37 -28.49 3.72
C ALA A 261 15.02 -28.81 5.18
N GLN A 262 13.82 -28.44 5.63
CA GLN A 262 13.31 -28.82 6.95
C GLN A 262 13.24 -30.33 7.12
N LYS A 263 12.70 -31.06 6.13
CA LYS A 263 12.63 -32.52 6.16
C LYS A 263 14.02 -33.17 6.15
N ALA A 264 14.99 -32.57 5.45
CA ALA A 264 16.38 -33.00 5.49
C ALA A 264 17.06 -32.65 6.83
N GLY A 265 16.43 -31.84 7.68
CA GLY A 265 16.95 -31.37 8.96
C GLY A 265 18.10 -30.38 8.83
N VAL A 266 18.07 -29.51 7.81
CA VAL A 266 18.96 -28.34 7.75
C VAL A 266 18.83 -27.54 9.06
N SER A 267 19.95 -26.95 9.53
CA SER A 267 19.99 -26.27 10.82
C SER A 267 19.04 -25.07 10.87
N GLU A 268 18.51 -24.82 12.06
CA GLU A 268 17.58 -23.71 12.30
C GLU A 268 18.21 -22.34 12.01
N ASP A 269 19.54 -22.19 12.16
CA ASP A 269 20.25 -20.96 11.80
C ASP A 269 20.13 -20.65 10.29
N VAL A 270 20.30 -21.65 9.42
CA VAL A 270 20.14 -21.48 7.97
C VAL A 270 18.68 -21.19 7.65
N LEU A 271 17.75 -21.93 8.26
CA LEU A 271 16.31 -21.72 8.05
C LEU A 271 15.87 -20.32 8.50
N LYS A 272 16.41 -19.81 9.61
CA LYS A 272 16.14 -18.45 10.12
C LYS A 272 16.61 -17.38 9.13
N GLU A 273 17.80 -17.51 8.55
CA GLU A 273 18.25 -16.57 7.52
C GLU A 273 17.38 -16.63 6.26
N VAL A 274 16.97 -17.82 5.84
CA VAL A 274 16.09 -17.96 4.67
C VAL A 274 14.68 -17.41 4.94
N ARG A 275 14.17 -17.47 6.16
CA ARG A 275 12.90 -16.78 6.52
C ARG A 275 13.00 -15.26 6.37
N LYS A 276 14.15 -14.65 6.65
CA LYS A 276 14.37 -13.20 6.41
C LYS A 276 14.38 -12.88 4.91
N ILE A 277 14.99 -13.77 4.11
CA ILE A 277 14.96 -13.67 2.65
C ILE A 277 13.51 -13.76 2.13
N HIS A 278 12.74 -14.72 2.64
CA HIS A 278 11.32 -14.87 2.29
C HIS A 278 10.54 -13.60 2.62
N ASP A 279 10.72 -13.01 3.81
CA ASP A 279 10.07 -11.76 4.19
C ASP A 279 10.28 -10.63 3.17
N GLN A 280 11.52 -10.39 2.77
CA GLN A 280 11.82 -9.36 1.77
C GLN A 280 11.32 -9.72 0.37
N ALA A 281 11.51 -10.98 -0.06
CA ALA A 281 11.08 -11.44 -1.38
C ALA A 281 9.55 -11.37 -1.52
N HIS A 282 8.82 -11.66 -0.44
CA HIS A 282 7.38 -11.54 -0.36
C HIS A 282 6.93 -10.09 -0.54
N ILE A 283 7.49 -9.15 0.22
CA ILE A 283 7.14 -7.71 0.10
C ILE A 283 7.38 -7.20 -1.33
N TYR A 284 8.55 -7.51 -1.89
CA TYR A 284 8.91 -7.06 -3.23
C TYR A 284 8.06 -7.69 -4.35
N TRP A 285 7.35 -8.77 -4.07
CA TRP A 285 6.36 -9.38 -4.98
C TRP A 285 4.95 -8.87 -4.68
N GLU A 286 4.46 -9.06 -3.46
CA GLU A 286 3.06 -8.87 -3.10
C GLU A 286 2.65 -7.40 -3.20
N TRP A 287 3.59 -6.46 -3.07
CA TRP A 287 3.33 -5.04 -3.37
C TRP A 287 2.66 -4.86 -4.74
N TRP A 288 3.05 -5.64 -5.75
CA TRP A 288 2.58 -5.50 -7.14
C TRP A 288 1.40 -6.39 -7.49
N THR A 289 1.06 -7.37 -6.66
CA THR A 289 -0.24 -8.06 -6.75
C THR A 289 -1.32 -7.32 -5.97
N ALA A 290 -0.93 -6.58 -4.93
CA ALA A 290 -1.81 -5.73 -4.15
C ALA A 290 -2.14 -4.41 -4.89
N GLU A 291 -1.16 -3.83 -5.59
CA GLU A 291 -1.31 -2.59 -6.35
C GLU A 291 -2.09 -2.80 -7.66
N ASN A 292 -3.06 -1.92 -7.91
CA ASN A 292 -4.10 -2.14 -8.92
C ASN A 292 -3.74 -1.70 -10.34
N SER A 293 -2.59 -1.06 -10.57
CA SER A 293 -2.23 -0.51 -11.87
C SER A 293 -1.50 -1.49 -12.77
N ASP A 294 -1.16 -2.67 -12.24
CA ASP A 294 -0.22 -3.61 -12.86
C ASP A 294 1.10 -2.89 -13.22
N GLY A 295 1.59 -2.05 -12.29
CA GLY A 295 2.81 -1.28 -12.42
C GLY A 295 2.75 -0.04 -13.32
N PHE A 296 1.59 0.30 -13.92
CA PHE A 296 1.45 1.52 -14.74
C PHE A 296 1.73 2.81 -13.95
N HIS A 297 1.41 2.84 -12.65
CA HIS A 297 1.68 4.01 -11.82
C HIS A 297 3.18 4.29 -11.64
N ASN A 298 4.03 3.26 -11.64
CA ASN A 298 5.48 3.40 -11.58
C ASN A 298 6.22 2.17 -12.14
N PRO A 299 6.38 2.08 -13.48
CA PRO A 299 6.87 0.87 -14.13
C PRO A 299 8.34 0.54 -13.80
N ASP A 300 9.15 1.57 -13.56
CA ASP A 300 10.56 1.41 -13.21
C ASP A 300 10.70 0.80 -11.81
N ALA A 301 9.94 1.31 -10.82
CA ALA A 301 9.90 0.73 -9.48
C ALA A 301 9.35 -0.71 -9.49
N ALA A 302 8.32 -0.98 -10.31
CA ALA A 302 7.75 -2.33 -10.47
C ALA A 302 8.81 -3.32 -10.95
N ARG A 303 9.52 -2.96 -12.02
CA ARG A 303 10.58 -3.77 -12.59
C ARG A 303 11.70 -4.04 -11.59
N GLU A 304 12.14 -3.02 -10.86
CA GLU A 304 13.21 -3.16 -9.88
C GLU A 304 12.80 -4.06 -8.73
N SER A 305 11.64 -3.78 -8.11
CA SER A 305 11.13 -4.56 -6.98
C SER A 305 10.92 -6.03 -7.34
N LEU A 306 10.22 -6.32 -8.43
CA LEU A 306 9.99 -7.71 -8.86
C LEU A 306 11.28 -8.44 -9.21
N THR A 307 12.29 -7.73 -9.70
CA THR A 307 13.63 -8.32 -9.91
C THR A 307 14.29 -8.66 -8.57
N ARG A 308 14.23 -7.78 -7.57
CA ARG A 308 14.72 -8.07 -6.21
C ARG A 308 14.01 -9.26 -5.59
N SER A 309 12.70 -9.40 -5.78
CA SER A 309 11.92 -10.56 -5.31
C SER A 309 12.45 -11.88 -5.92
N ILE A 310 12.70 -11.90 -7.23
CA ILE A 310 13.28 -13.05 -7.95
C ILE A 310 14.69 -13.37 -7.42
N ASP A 311 15.57 -12.37 -7.34
CA ASP A 311 16.96 -12.56 -6.94
C ASP A 311 17.08 -13.08 -5.50
N LEU A 312 16.27 -12.52 -4.58
CA LEU A 312 16.18 -12.99 -3.20
C LEU A 312 15.66 -14.43 -3.13
N SER A 313 14.62 -14.75 -3.89
CA SER A 313 14.06 -16.10 -3.92
C SER A 313 15.09 -17.13 -4.40
N GLN A 314 15.80 -16.82 -5.49
CA GLN A 314 16.88 -17.68 -6.01
C GLN A 314 18.05 -17.80 -5.03
N LYS A 315 18.43 -16.72 -4.35
CA LYS A 315 19.45 -16.75 -3.29
C LYS A 315 19.03 -17.70 -2.17
N GLY A 316 17.79 -17.62 -1.69
CA GLY A 316 17.27 -18.50 -0.66
C GLY A 316 17.26 -19.97 -1.09
N ILE A 317 16.83 -20.26 -2.32
CA ILE A 317 16.85 -21.61 -2.91
C ILE A 317 18.28 -22.17 -2.92
N LYS A 318 19.25 -21.37 -3.39
CA LYS A 318 20.66 -21.77 -3.41
C LYS A 318 21.17 -22.09 -2.00
N MET A 319 20.92 -21.21 -1.03
CA MET A 319 21.33 -21.42 0.36
C MET A 319 20.78 -22.73 0.94
N LEU A 320 19.50 -23.03 0.68
CA LEU A 320 18.87 -24.26 1.15
C LEU A 320 19.45 -25.50 0.46
N ASN A 321 19.63 -25.48 -0.86
CA ASN A 321 20.18 -26.61 -1.62
C ASN A 321 21.62 -26.92 -1.21
N ASP A 322 22.46 -25.89 -1.04
CA ASP A 322 23.83 -26.06 -0.57
C ASP A 322 23.86 -26.71 0.83
N ALA A 323 22.98 -26.28 1.74
CA ALA A 323 22.86 -26.83 3.09
C ALA A 323 22.37 -28.30 3.08
N ILE A 324 21.39 -28.63 2.22
CA ILE A 324 20.93 -30.02 2.03
C ILE A 324 22.09 -30.90 1.53
N ALA A 325 22.85 -30.42 0.55
CA ALA A 325 23.97 -31.16 -0.03
C ALA A 325 25.08 -31.41 1.00
N ALA A 326 25.49 -30.36 1.75
CA ALA A 326 26.48 -30.48 2.81
C ALA A 326 26.09 -31.52 3.85
N LYS A 327 24.81 -31.56 4.23
CA LYS A 327 24.31 -32.54 5.20
C LYS A 327 24.31 -33.98 4.66
N LYS A 328 23.97 -34.19 3.38
CA LYS A 328 24.06 -35.50 2.73
C LYS A 328 25.50 -36.03 2.70
N THR A 329 26.48 -35.15 2.52
CA THR A 329 27.90 -35.51 2.55
C THR A 329 28.35 -35.89 3.95
N ALA A 330 27.97 -35.11 4.96
CA ALA A 330 28.30 -35.39 6.37
C ALA A 330 27.71 -36.71 6.88
N ALA A 331 26.52 -37.10 6.40
CA ALA A 331 25.89 -38.37 6.78
C ALA A 331 26.52 -39.63 6.13
N LYS A 332 27.43 -39.45 5.16
CA LYS A 332 28.16 -40.54 4.49
C LYS A 332 29.56 -40.78 5.06
N GLN A 333 30.02 -39.90 5.96
CA GLN A 333 31.30 -40.01 6.66
C GLN A 333 31.07 -40.56 8.06
#